data_AF-R1FDR9-F1
#
_entry.id   AF-R1FDR9-F1
#
_cell.length_a   1.000
_cell.length_b   1.000
_cell.length_c   1.000
_cell.angle_alpha   90.00
_cell.angle_beta   90.00
_cell.angle_gamma   90.00
#
_symmetry.space_group_name_H-M   'P 1'
#
loop_
_entity.id
_entity.type
_entity.pdbx_description
1 polymer ?
#
loop_
_entity_poly.entity_id
_entity_poly.type
_entity_poly.pdbx_seq_one_letter_code
_entity_poly.pdbx_strand_id
1 'polypeptide(L)'
;MGSEHSVFLPPWEAETEAEKARADDFRAAVKSLSNSTANFLVPHVLSSDPAFTWDWVEHRPFAEAAYQSDERLTKLIPRLVPSRISEEDFWRNYFSHVFAVKRRFEAEAAAPEPSDVAPSCSSAASGAGVR
;
A
#
# COMPACT_ATOMS: atom_id res chain seq x y z
N MET A 1 -19.41 17.04 -27.14
CA MET A 1 -18.69 17.45 -25.92
C MET A 1 -17.98 16.22 -25.38
N GLY A 2 -16.66 16.11 -25.60
CA GLY A 2 -15.88 15.04 -24.99
C GLY A 2 -15.57 15.45 -23.57
N SER A 3 -16.31 14.91 -22.60
CA SER A 3 -15.90 15.02 -21.21
C SER A 3 -14.54 14.34 -21.11
N GLU A 4 -13.47 15.12 -21.03
CA GLU A 4 -12.19 14.66 -20.49
C GLU A 4 -12.48 14.30 -19.03
N HIS A 5 -13.02 13.09 -18.82
CA HIS A 5 -12.94 12.45 -17.53
C HIS A 5 -11.44 12.32 -17.30
N SER A 6 -10.87 13.29 -16.57
CA SER A 6 -9.58 13.12 -15.94
C SER A 6 -9.75 11.87 -15.10
N VAL A 7 -9.31 10.73 -15.63
CA VAL A 7 -9.46 9.43 -14.98
C VAL A 7 -8.50 9.51 -13.81
N PHE A 8 -8.99 10.01 -12.69
CA PHE A 8 -8.26 10.01 -11.44
C PHE A 8 -8.15 8.55 -11.02
N LEU A 9 -7.02 7.96 -11.41
CA LEU A 9 -6.72 6.58 -11.13
C LEU A 9 -6.64 6.42 -9.61
N PRO A 10 -7.30 5.40 -9.06
CA PRO A 10 -7.22 5.16 -7.63
C PRO A 10 -5.77 4.91 -7.21
N PRO A 11 -5.41 5.20 -5.94
CA PRO A 11 -4.03 5.16 -5.46
C PRO A 11 -3.34 3.79 -5.49
N TRP A 12 -4.06 2.73 -5.88
CA TRP A 12 -3.53 1.37 -6.08
C TRP A 12 -3.27 1.03 -7.55
N GLU A 13 -3.43 1.97 -8.48
CA GLU A 13 -2.97 1.83 -9.86
C GLU A 13 -1.47 2.07 -9.93
N ALA A 14 -0.77 1.12 -10.55
CA ALA A 14 0.67 1.15 -10.69
C ALA A 14 1.11 2.21 -11.71
N GLU A 15 1.86 3.22 -11.26
CA GLU A 15 2.37 4.28 -12.13
C GLU A 15 3.74 3.93 -12.70
N THR A 16 4.58 3.30 -11.87
CA THR A 16 5.94 2.91 -12.20
C THR A 16 6.02 1.49 -12.78
N GLU A 17 7.05 1.22 -13.58
CA GLU A 17 7.27 -0.12 -14.13
C GLU A 17 7.48 -1.19 -13.04
N ALA A 18 8.07 -0.80 -11.90
CA ALA A 18 8.23 -1.67 -10.74
C ALA A 18 6.88 -2.08 -10.12
N GLU A 19 5.97 -1.12 -9.95
CA GLU A 19 4.61 -1.40 -9.47
C GLU A 19 3.83 -2.21 -10.50
N LYS A 20 3.99 -1.93 -11.81
CA LYS A 20 3.28 -2.67 -12.87
C LYS A 20 3.72 -4.12 -12.95
N ALA A 21 5.01 -4.39 -12.74
CA ALA A 21 5.54 -5.74 -12.69
C ALA A 21 4.90 -6.58 -11.57
N ARG A 22 4.41 -5.94 -10.51
CA ARG A 22 3.73 -6.58 -9.37
C ARG A 22 2.37 -5.92 -9.07
N ALA A 23 1.61 -5.58 -10.11
CA ALA A 23 0.39 -4.79 -9.98
C ALA A 23 -0.67 -5.47 -9.11
N ASP A 24 -0.81 -6.80 -9.23
CA ASP A 24 -1.75 -7.59 -8.42
C ASP A 24 -1.38 -7.54 -6.92
N ASP A 25 -0.10 -7.74 -6.59
CA ASP A 25 0.39 -7.69 -5.21
C ASP A 25 0.29 -6.28 -4.62
N PHE A 26 0.66 -5.26 -5.41
CA PHE A 26 0.55 -3.86 -5.00
C PHE A 26 -0.91 -3.49 -4.70
N ARG A 27 -1.83 -3.85 -5.59
CA ARG A 27 -3.26 -3.63 -5.41
C ARG A 27 -3.79 -4.38 -4.19
N ALA A 28 -3.36 -5.62 -3.97
CA ALA A 28 -3.74 -6.40 -2.80
C ALA A 28 -3.22 -5.76 -1.51
N ALA A 29 -1.98 -5.26 -1.50
CA ALA A 29 -1.38 -4.58 -0.35
C ALA A 29 -2.13 -3.30 0.00
N VAL A 30 -2.44 -2.44 -0.97
CA VAL A 30 -3.23 -1.21 -0.74
C VAL A 30 -4.64 -1.56 -0.27
N LYS A 31 -5.32 -2.52 -0.90
CA LYS A 31 -6.64 -3.00 -0.44
C LYS A 31 -6.60 -3.64 0.94
N SER A 32 -5.47 -4.19 1.37
CA SER A 32 -5.34 -4.74 2.72
C SER A 32 -5.36 -3.65 3.79
N LEU A 33 -4.99 -2.41 3.45
CA LEU A 33 -5.03 -1.28 4.37
C LEU A 33 -6.45 -1.04 4.89
N SER A 34 -7.47 -1.28 4.05
CA SER A 34 -8.88 -1.13 4.43
C SER A 34 -9.43 -2.22 5.36
N ASN A 35 -8.64 -3.25 5.68
CA ASN A 35 -9.00 -4.22 6.73
C ASN A 35 -8.77 -3.69 8.15
N SER A 36 -7.85 -2.75 8.33
CA SER A 36 -7.44 -2.27 9.66
C SER A 36 -7.83 -0.83 9.86
N THR A 37 -8.86 -0.60 10.69
CA THR A 37 -9.36 0.74 11.01
C THR A 37 -8.27 1.67 11.59
N ALA A 38 -7.28 1.10 12.29
CA ALA A 38 -6.16 1.85 12.86
C ALA A 38 -5.35 2.60 11.79
N ASN A 39 -5.26 2.07 10.57
CA ASN A 39 -4.52 2.70 9.46
C ASN A 39 -5.16 4.04 9.03
N PHE A 40 -6.47 4.20 9.25
CA PHE A 40 -7.17 5.44 8.93
C PHE A 40 -7.07 6.49 10.06
N LEU A 41 -6.89 6.04 11.29
CA LEU A 41 -6.84 6.92 12.47
C LEU A 41 -5.44 7.43 12.77
N VAL A 42 -4.41 6.65 12.42
CA VAL A 42 -3.01 6.96 12.70
C VAL A 42 -2.24 7.07 11.39
N PRO A 43 -1.57 8.21 11.11
CA PRO A 43 -0.72 8.34 9.95
C PRO A 43 0.46 7.37 10.02
N HIS A 44 0.94 6.92 8.87
CA HIS A 44 2.18 6.15 8.81
C HIS A 44 3.38 7.04 9.18
N VAL A 45 4.46 6.46 9.71
CA VAL A 45 5.70 7.19 10.06
C VAL A 45 6.35 7.93 8.87
N LEU A 46 6.01 7.52 7.65
CA LEU A 46 6.50 8.12 6.41
C LEU A 46 5.72 9.39 6.01
N SER A 47 4.66 9.76 6.75
CA SER A 47 3.97 11.03 6.54
C SER A 47 4.85 12.24 6.86
N SER A 48 5.93 12.04 7.63
CA SER A 48 6.93 13.06 7.95
C SER A 48 8.11 13.06 6.98
N ASP A 49 8.13 12.14 6.01
CA ASP A 49 9.19 12.09 5.02
C ASP A 49 9.08 13.29 4.07
N PRO A 50 10.18 13.97 3.71
CA PRO A 50 10.14 15.12 2.80
C PRO A 50 9.66 14.75 1.39
N ALA A 51 9.70 13.47 1.01
CA ALA A 51 9.15 13.00 -0.25
C ALA A 51 7.63 12.79 -0.20
N PHE A 52 7.01 12.80 0.99
CA PHE A 52 5.56 12.74 1.14
C PHE A 52 4.97 14.16 1.12
N THR A 53 4.45 14.54 -0.03
CA THR A 53 3.71 15.80 -0.21
C THR A 53 2.22 15.52 -0.20
N TRP A 54 1.50 16.13 0.74
CA TRP A 54 0.05 15.99 0.87
C TRP A 54 -0.64 17.35 0.78
N ASP A 55 -1.58 17.46 -0.16
CA ASP A 55 -2.47 18.61 -0.29
C ASP A 55 -3.91 18.15 -0.50
N TRP A 56 -4.84 18.66 0.32
CA TRP A 56 -6.24 18.25 0.27
C TRP A 56 -6.91 18.57 -1.07
N VAL A 57 -6.61 19.74 -1.65
CA VAL A 57 -7.24 20.20 -2.89
C VAL A 57 -6.83 19.32 -4.06
N GLU A 58 -5.54 18.97 -4.13
CA GLU A 58 -5.00 18.10 -5.18
C GLU A 58 -5.43 16.64 -5.01
N HIS A 59 -5.55 16.15 -3.78
CA HIS A 59 -5.81 14.74 -3.51
C HIS A 59 -7.29 14.38 -3.37
N ARG A 60 -8.17 15.36 -3.18
CA ARG A 60 -9.63 15.15 -3.12
C ARG A 60 -10.20 14.33 -4.28
N PRO A 61 -9.87 14.58 -5.57
CA PRO A 61 -10.41 13.76 -6.65
C PRO A 61 -9.92 12.30 -6.61
N PHE A 62 -8.70 12.04 -6.14
CA PHE A 62 -8.18 10.68 -5.95
C PHE A 62 -8.86 9.97 -4.77
N ALA A 63 -9.12 10.70 -3.69
CA ALA A 63 -9.89 10.21 -2.55
C ALA A 63 -11.31 9.81 -2.97
N GLU A 64 -11.98 10.63 -3.80
CA GLU A 64 -13.30 10.33 -4.33
C GLU A 64 -13.28 9.08 -5.24
N ALA A 65 -12.29 8.94 -6.11
CA ALA A 65 -12.12 7.75 -6.93
C ALA A 65 -11.89 6.48 -6.07
N ALA A 66 -11.08 6.59 -5.02
CA ALA A 66 -10.86 5.50 -4.07
C ALA A 66 -12.15 5.13 -3.32
N TYR A 67 -12.91 6.14 -2.89
CA TYR A 67 -14.19 5.99 -2.20
C TYR A 67 -15.25 5.28 -3.04
N GLN A 68 -15.34 5.62 -4.33
CA GLN A 68 -16.30 4.98 -5.25
C GLN A 68 -15.91 3.54 -5.60
N SER A 69 -14.62 3.21 -5.51
CA SER A 69 -14.10 1.92 -5.95
C SER A 69 -13.97 0.87 -4.84
N ASP A 70 -13.81 1.27 -3.57
CA ASP A 70 -13.71 0.35 -2.42
C ASP A 70 -14.94 0.47 -1.51
N GLU A 71 -15.81 -0.55 -1.55
CA GLU A 71 -17.00 -0.62 -0.70
C GLU A 71 -16.71 -0.57 0.80
N ARG A 72 -15.50 -0.95 1.24
CA ARG A 72 -15.10 -0.87 2.65
C ARG A 72 -14.92 0.56 3.08
N LEU A 73 -14.29 1.39 2.25
CA LEU A 73 -14.16 2.83 2.50
C LEU A 73 -15.54 3.47 2.61
N THR A 74 -16.46 3.13 1.69
CA THR A 74 -17.85 3.59 1.71
C THR A 74 -18.59 3.28 3.02
N LYS A 75 -18.27 2.15 3.67
CA LYS A 75 -18.86 1.74 4.96
C LYS A 75 -18.14 2.33 6.17
N LEU A 76 -16.83 2.57 6.07
CA LEU A 76 -15.99 3.03 7.18
C LEU A 76 -16.00 4.55 7.34
N ILE A 77 -15.92 5.29 6.24
CA ILE A 77 -15.88 6.77 6.24
C ILE A 77 -17.04 7.38 7.02
N PRO A 78 -18.32 7.07 6.74
CA PRO A 78 -19.43 7.68 7.49
C PRO A 78 -19.49 7.26 8.97
N ARG A 79 -18.76 6.21 9.38
CA ARG A 79 -18.66 5.76 10.78
C ARG A 79 -17.52 6.44 11.54
N LEU A 80 -16.46 6.81 10.83
CA LEU A 80 -15.24 7.40 11.40
C LEU A 80 -15.20 8.92 11.25
N VAL A 81 -15.78 9.44 10.17
CA VAL A 81 -15.79 10.86 9.82
C VAL A 81 -17.24 11.39 9.93
N PRO A 82 -17.47 12.54 10.60
CA PRO A 82 -16.52 13.34 11.38
C PRO A 82 -16.34 12.86 12.83
N SER A 83 -16.93 11.72 13.24
CA SER A 83 -17.02 11.32 14.65
C SER A 83 -15.70 11.08 15.37
N ARG A 84 -14.69 10.55 14.68
CA ARG A 84 -13.36 10.20 15.23
C ARG A 84 -12.24 11.07 14.65
N ILE A 85 -12.35 11.43 13.39
CA ILE A 85 -11.32 12.13 12.62
C ILE A 85 -11.98 12.96 11.51
N SER A 86 -11.33 14.04 11.07
CA SER A 86 -11.82 14.81 9.92
C SER A 86 -11.62 14.04 8.62
N GLU A 87 -12.36 14.40 7.57
CA GLU A 87 -12.21 13.77 6.25
C GLU A 87 -10.79 13.98 5.70
N GLU A 88 -10.26 15.20 5.84
CA GLU A 88 -8.90 15.56 5.42
C GLU A 88 -7.85 14.71 6.15
N ASP A 89 -7.93 14.62 7.47
CA ASP A 89 -7.00 13.83 8.28
C ASP A 89 -7.11 12.33 7.96
N PHE A 90 -8.33 11.81 7.74
CA PHE A 90 -8.57 10.43 7.33
C PHE A 90 -7.83 10.09 6.04
N TRP A 91 -8.00 10.95 5.02
CA TRP A 91 -7.35 10.74 3.74
C TRP A 91 -5.85 10.92 3.86
N ARG A 92 -5.35 11.95 4.55
CA ARG A 92 -3.91 12.13 4.78
C ARG A 92 -3.28 10.87 5.37
N ASN A 93 -3.93 10.27 6.37
CA ASN A 93 -3.45 9.05 6.99
C ASN A 93 -3.45 7.89 5.99
N TYR A 94 -4.56 7.68 5.27
CA TYR A 94 -4.66 6.64 4.26
C TYR A 94 -3.57 6.75 3.19
N PHE A 95 -3.37 7.93 2.61
CA PHE A 95 -2.35 8.16 1.59
C PHE A 95 -0.92 8.02 2.14
N SER A 96 -0.70 8.30 3.42
CA SER A 96 0.60 8.03 4.07
C SER A 96 0.92 6.53 4.10
N HIS A 97 -0.08 5.67 4.33
CA HIS A 97 0.08 4.21 4.27
C HIS A 97 0.25 3.72 2.83
N VAL A 98 -0.50 4.28 1.87
CA VAL A 98 -0.29 3.99 0.45
C VAL A 98 1.14 4.32 0.04
N PHE A 99 1.65 5.50 0.42
CA PHE A 99 3.01 5.91 0.14
C PHE A 99 4.04 4.95 0.73
N ALA A 100 3.79 4.43 1.93
CA ALA A 100 4.62 3.41 2.54
C ALA A 100 4.65 2.10 1.75
N VAL A 101 3.49 1.70 1.21
CA VAL A 101 3.40 0.54 0.31
C VAL A 101 4.20 0.81 -0.95
N LYS A 102 4.01 1.95 -1.64
CA LYS A 102 4.78 2.32 -2.84
C LYS A 102 6.29 2.23 -2.59
N ARG A 103 6.77 2.85 -1.50
CA ARG A 103 8.19 2.84 -1.11
C ARG A 103 8.74 1.44 -0.83
N ARG A 104 7.93 0.56 -0.24
CA ARG A 104 8.32 -0.85 -0.03
C ARG A 104 8.51 -1.56 -1.37
N PHE A 105 7.59 -1.40 -2.32
CA PHE A 105 7.68 -2.05 -3.63
C PHE A 105 8.83 -1.48 -4.48
N GLU A 106 9.06 -0.17 -4.43
CA GLU A 106 10.23 0.47 -5.06
C GLU A 106 11.54 -0.08 -4.49
N ALA A 107 11.65 -0.19 -3.16
CA ALA A 107 12.83 -0.73 -2.51
C ALA A 107 13.07 -2.21 -2.84
N GLU A 108 12.01 -3.01 -2.93
CA GLU A 108 12.11 -4.43 -3.29
C GLU A 108 12.46 -4.64 -4.76
N ALA A 109 12.01 -3.74 -5.65
CA ALA A 109 12.42 -3.75 -7.06
C ALA A 109 13.87 -3.27 -7.26
N ALA A 110 14.36 -2.36 -6.41
CA ALA A 110 15.74 -1.86 -6.44
C ALA A 110 16.73 -2.80 -5.73
N ALA A 111 16.26 -3.66 -4.83
CA ALA A 111 17.08 -4.67 -4.19
C ALA A 111 17.43 -5.76 -5.22
N PRO A 112 18.71 -6.02 -5.49
CA PRO A 112 19.09 -7.20 -6.25
C PRO A 112 18.64 -8.42 -5.42
N GLU A 113 17.79 -9.26 -6.00
CA GLU A 113 17.38 -10.55 -5.45
C GLU A 113 18.58 -11.20 -4.72
N PRO A 114 18.49 -11.52 -3.41
CA PRO A 114 19.47 -12.41 -2.82
C PRO A 114 19.30 -13.74 -3.56
N SER A 115 20.19 -13.95 -4.52
CA SER A 115 20.23 -15.14 -5.34
C SER A 115 20.15 -16.35 -4.42
N ASP A 116 19.15 -17.17 -4.67
CA ASP A 116 18.96 -18.50 -4.13
C ASP A 116 20.32 -19.24 -4.17
N VAL A 117 21.00 -19.33 -3.02
CA VAL A 117 22.13 -20.25 -2.84
C VAL A 117 21.63 -21.42 -1.99
N ALA A 118 20.85 -22.25 -2.67
CA ALA A 118 20.74 -23.71 -2.53
C ALA A 118 20.20 -24.31 -1.21
N PRO A 119 19.18 -25.18 -1.28
CA PRO A 119 18.89 -26.14 -0.21
C PRO A 119 19.92 -27.28 -0.28
N SER A 120 21.02 -27.19 0.47
CA SER A 120 21.85 -28.38 0.68
C SER A 120 21.22 -29.27 1.75
N CYS A 121 20.28 -30.09 1.29
CA CYS A 121 19.96 -31.33 1.97
C CYS A 121 21.23 -32.19 1.97
N SER A 122 21.85 -32.35 3.13
CA SER A 122 22.71 -33.49 3.41
C SER A 122 22.23 -34.12 4.70
N SER A 123 21.13 -34.86 4.57
CA SER A 123 20.98 -36.08 5.35
C SER A 123 22.17 -36.98 5.05
N ALA A 124 23.05 -37.14 6.00
CA ALA A 124 23.93 -38.29 6.09
C ALA A 124 23.92 -38.77 7.54
N ALA A 125 23.02 -39.72 7.77
CA ALA A 125 23.07 -40.60 8.92
C ALA A 125 24.46 -41.24 9.04
N SER A 126 24.96 -41.37 10.26
CA SER A 126 25.90 -42.44 10.64
C SER A 126 25.76 -42.70 12.13
N GLY A 127 24.81 -43.57 12.46
CA GLY A 127 24.99 -44.47 13.60
C GLY A 127 25.90 -45.64 13.17
N ALA A 128 26.78 -46.05 14.07
CA ALA A 128 27.65 -47.24 14.14
C ALA A 128 29.04 -46.76 14.57
N GLY A 129 29.59 -47.09 15.74
CA GLY A 129 29.65 -48.37 16.42
C GLY A 129 31.14 -48.71 16.62
N VAL A 130 31.48 -49.23 17.81
CA VAL A 130 32.73 -49.95 18.16
C VAL A 130 34.04 -49.11 18.10
N ARG A 131 34.82 -48.95 19.18
CA ARG A 131 35.55 -49.94 19.98
C ARG A 131 35.97 -49.33 21.33
#